data_AF-A0A0F9UXX4-F1
#
_entry.id   AF-A0A0F9UXX4-F1
#
_cell.length_a   1.000
_cell.length_b   1.000
_cell.length_c   1.000
_cell.angle_alpha   90.00
_cell.angle_beta   90.00
_cell.angle_gamma   90.00
#
_symmetry.space_group_name_H-M   'P 1'
#
loop_
_entity.id
_entity.type
_entity.pdbx_description
1 polymer ?
#
loop_
_entity_poly.entity_id
_entity_poly.type
_entity_poly.pdbx_seq_one_letter_code
_entity_poly.pdbx_strand_id
1 'polypeptide(L)'
;MKLATKEYNKIYYQKNKKNILKHHKHYKETKKEKIAFASYKYNIKIRYGMTIEDYNKIFIKQNGCCAICGRQQSKQKRRLSVDHNHKTGQIRGLLCQSCNAHLAWLENYNVDIEKHINCTTIGGRKECG
;
A
#
# COMPACT_ATOMS: atom_id res chain seq x y z
N MET A 1 -2.55 43.93 17.08
CA MET A 1 -1.76 43.12 18.04
C MET A 1 -1.45 41.66 17.61
N LYS A 2 -1.60 41.23 16.34
CA LYS A 2 -1.28 39.84 15.89
C LYS A 2 0.18 39.60 15.44
N LEU A 3 0.98 40.67 15.30
CA LEU A 3 2.35 40.59 14.77
C LEU A 3 3.35 40.11 15.83
N ALA A 4 3.20 40.53 17.09
CA ALA A 4 4.06 40.12 18.21
C ALA A 4 4.10 38.58 18.41
N THR A 5 2.99 37.89 18.15
CA THR A 5 2.87 36.44 18.31
C THR A 5 3.61 35.64 17.24
N LYS A 6 3.67 36.10 15.99
CA LYS A 6 4.30 35.34 14.90
C LYS A 6 5.81 35.35 15.02
N GLU A 7 6.36 36.51 15.34
CA GLU A 7 7.79 36.72 15.55
C GLU A 7 8.28 36.05 16.83
N TYR A 8 7.53 36.17 17.92
CA TYR A 8 7.75 35.41 19.15
C TYR A 8 7.78 33.90 18.89
N ASN A 9 6.79 33.36 18.18
CA ASN A 9 6.73 31.92 17.87
C ASN A 9 7.92 31.46 17.01
N LYS A 10 8.37 32.30 16.08
CA LYS A 10 9.56 32.03 15.26
C LYS A 10 10.82 31.96 16.12
N ILE A 11 11.02 32.94 17.01
CA ILE A 11 12.16 32.99 17.94
C ILE A 11 12.11 31.78 18.89
N TYR A 12 10.95 31.48 19.46
CA TYR A 12 10.74 30.33 20.33
C TYR A 12 11.07 29.01 19.63
N TYR A 13 10.59 28.82 18.40
CA TYR A 13 10.88 27.64 17.59
C TYR A 13 12.37 27.53 17.28
N GLN A 14 13.02 28.63 16.87
CA GLN A 14 14.46 28.64 16.58
C GLN A 14 15.29 28.25 17.81
N LYS A 15 14.99 28.83 18.98
CA LYS A 15 15.67 28.53 20.25
C LYS A 15 15.45 27.09 20.70
N ASN A 16 14.25 26.54 20.50
CA ASN A 16 13.87 25.20 20.99
C ASN A 16 13.90 24.11 19.92
N LYS A 17 14.37 24.43 18.69
CA LYS A 17 14.27 23.56 17.50
C LYS A 17 14.73 22.13 17.78
N LYS A 18 15.89 21.96 18.42
CA LYS A 18 16.47 20.65 18.72
C LYS A 18 15.56 19.81 19.63
N ASN A 19 15.01 20.41 20.69
CA ASN A 19 14.11 19.73 21.63
C ASN A 19 12.76 19.42 21.00
N ILE A 20 12.21 20.37 20.23
CA ILE A 20 10.97 20.17 19.46
C ILE A 20 11.15 19.01 18.49
N LEU A 21 12.21 18.99 17.68
CA LEU A 21 12.47 17.91 16.74
C LEU A 21 12.70 16.56 17.45
N LYS A 22 13.42 16.53 18.58
CA LYS A 22 13.60 15.32 19.39
C LYS A 22 12.26 14.79 19.91
N HIS A 23 11.41 15.68 20.45
CA HIS A 23 10.09 15.32 20.94
C HIS A 23 9.18 14.82 19.80
N HIS A 24 9.18 15.49 18.65
CA HIS A 24 8.44 15.06 17.46
C HIS A 24 8.91 13.69 16.95
N LYS A 25 10.22 13.44 16.97
CA LYS A 25 10.80 12.13 16.61
C LYS A 25 10.31 11.05 17.58
N HIS A 26 10.47 11.27 18.88
CA HIS A 26 10.03 10.33 19.92
C HIS A 26 8.51 10.07 19.85
N TYR A 27 7.71 11.11 19.63
CA TYR A 27 6.26 10.98 19.45
C TYR A 27 5.91 10.10 18.23
N LYS A 28 6.59 10.31 17.10
CA LYS A 28 6.38 9.49 15.89
C LYS A 28 6.81 8.04 16.10
N GLU A 29 7.88 7.81 16.85
CA GLU A 29 8.37 6.45 17.18
C GLU A 29 7.41 5.73 18.10
N THR A 30 7.03 6.36 19.22
CA THR A 30 6.11 5.79 20.23
C THR A 30 4.72 5.54 19.68
N LYS A 31 4.25 6.34 18.72
CA LYS A 31 2.92 6.19 18.10
C LYS A 31 2.95 5.68 16.66
N LYS A 32 4.08 5.12 16.22
CA LYS A 32 4.32 4.72 14.82
C LYS A 32 3.20 3.85 14.26
N GLU A 33 2.79 2.82 15.00
CA GLU A 33 1.77 1.87 14.59
C GLU A 33 0.39 2.52 14.47
N LYS A 34 0.02 3.36 15.45
CA LYS A 34 -1.25 4.09 15.43
C LYS A 34 -1.33 5.04 14.23
N ILE A 35 -0.25 5.75 13.94
CA ILE A 35 -0.14 6.65 12.79
C ILE A 35 -0.24 5.83 11.49
N ALA A 36 0.53 4.75 11.37
CA ALA A 36 0.50 3.87 10.20
C ALA A 36 -0.89 3.28 9.96
N PHE A 37 -1.59 2.86 11.02
CA PHE A 37 -2.95 2.33 10.94
C PHE A 37 -3.96 3.39 10.52
N ALA A 38 -3.87 4.61 11.08
CA ALA A 38 -4.72 5.72 10.68
C ALA A 38 -4.52 6.09 9.19
N SER A 39 -3.26 6.17 8.75
CA SER A 39 -2.93 6.39 7.33
C SER A 39 -3.44 5.27 6.44
N TYR A 40 -3.34 4.01 6.87
CA TYR A 40 -3.86 2.87 6.13
C TYR A 40 -5.39 2.92 5.99
N LYS A 41 -6.12 3.14 7.09
CA LYS A 41 -7.59 3.28 7.09
C LYS A 41 -8.03 4.42 6.15
N TYR A 42 -7.34 5.55 6.21
CA TYR A 42 -7.61 6.67 5.32
C TYR A 42 -7.39 6.29 3.85
N ASN A 43 -6.24 5.68 3.52
CA ASN A 43 -5.91 5.26 2.15
C ASN A 43 -6.91 4.25 1.57
N ILE A 44 -7.38 3.28 2.37
CA ILE A 44 -8.40 2.33 1.91
C ILE A 44 -9.68 3.07 1.52
N LYS A 45 -10.11 4.01 2.36
CA LYS A 45 -11.33 4.79 2.11
C LYS A 45 -11.20 5.63 0.83
N ILE A 46 -10.10 6.37 0.68
CA ILE A 46 -9.97 7.29 -0.46
C ILE A 46 -9.67 6.58 -1.79
N ARG A 47 -8.96 5.45 -1.78
CA ARG A 47 -8.56 4.75 -3.01
C ARG A 47 -9.61 3.77 -3.49
N TYR A 48 -10.32 3.12 -2.56
CA TYR A 48 -11.20 2.00 -2.88
C TYR A 48 -12.66 2.25 -2.47
N GLY A 49 -12.95 3.38 -1.82
CA GLY A 49 -14.30 3.64 -1.29
C GLY A 49 -14.71 2.68 -0.15
N MET A 50 -13.75 1.96 0.45
CA MET A 50 -14.02 0.90 1.42
C MET A 50 -13.78 1.36 2.85
N THR A 51 -14.47 0.71 3.79
CA THR A 51 -14.13 0.80 5.22
C THR A 51 -13.10 -0.27 5.61
N ILE A 52 -12.51 -0.16 6.80
CA ILE A 52 -11.60 -1.22 7.29
C ILE A 52 -12.40 -2.49 7.62
N GLU A 53 -13.66 -2.32 7.99
CA GLU A 53 -14.62 -3.39 8.24
C GLU A 53 -14.90 -4.16 6.94
N ASP A 54 -15.04 -3.49 5.80
CA ASP A 54 -15.22 -4.15 4.50
C ASP A 54 -13.96 -4.93 4.08
N TYR A 55 -12.77 -4.34 4.29
CA TYR A 55 -11.52 -5.07 4.11
C TYR A 55 -11.49 -6.36 4.95
N ASN A 56 -11.86 -6.26 6.22
CA ASN A 56 -11.87 -7.40 7.13
C ASN A 56 -12.90 -8.47 6.73
N LYS A 57 -14.07 -8.10 6.19
CA LYS A 57 -15.04 -9.05 5.63
C LYS A 57 -14.42 -9.87 4.49
N ILE A 58 -13.72 -9.23 3.56
CA ILE A 58 -13.02 -9.94 2.48
C ILE A 58 -11.90 -10.80 3.03
N PHE A 59 -11.12 -10.29 4.00
CA PHE A 59 -10.05 -11.03 4.65
C PHE A 59 -10.54 -12.31 5.30
N ILE A 60 -11.64 -12.24 6.06
CA ILE A 60 -12.29 -13.40 6.68
C ILE A 60 -12.81 -14.37 5.61
N LYS A 61 -13.51 -13.86 4.60
CA LYS A 61 -14.02 -14.67 3.48
C LYS A 61 -12.90 -15.42 2.74
N GLN A 62 -11.70 -14.85 2.69
CA GLN A 62 -10.51 -15.46 2.10
C GLN A 62 -9.67 -16.30 3.08
N ASN A 63 -10.15 -16.54 4.31
CA ASN A 63 -9.40 -17.22 5.37
C ASN A 63 -8.02 -16.60 5.65
N GLY A 64 -7.90 -15.30 5.47
CA GLY A 64 -6.64 -14.57 5.60
C GLY A 64 -5.57 -14.93 4.57
N CYS A 65 -5.96 -15.49 3.43
CA CYS A 65 -5.06 -15.93 2.35
C CYS A 65 -5.17 -15.05 1.10
N CYS A 66 -4.09 -15.02 0.31
CA CYS A 66 -4.09 -14.41 -1.01
C CYS A 66 -5.09 -15.13 -1.93
N ALA A 67 -5.96 -14.38 -2.62
CA ALA A 67 -6.99 -14.95 -3.50
C ALA A 67 -6.43 -15.70 -4.73
N ILE A 68 -5.17 -15.43 -5.12
CA ILE A 68 -4.53 -16.09 -6.28
C ILE A 68 -3.68 -17.29 -5.84
N CYS A 69 -2.68 -17.07 -4.98
CA CYS A 69 -1.73 -18.13 -4.63
C CYS A 69 -2.05 -18.88 -3.33
N GLY A 70 -3.13 -18.52 -2.64
CA GLY A 70 -3.55 -19.18 -1.38
C GLY A 70 -2.60 -18.98 -0.19
N ARG A 71 -1.48 -18.25 -0.34
CA ARG A 71 -0.54 -18.03 0.75
C ARG A 71 -1.14 -17.16 1.85
N GLN A 72 -1.01 -17.63 3.08
CA GLN A 72 -1.53 -16.98 4.28
C GLN A 72 -0.78 -15.68 4.59
N GLN A 73 -1.51 -14.66 5.05
CA GLN A 73 -0.98 -13.37 5.49
C GLN A 73 0.14 -13.52 6.52
N SER A 74 0.00 -14.45 7.46
CA SER A 74 0.99 -14.71 8.52
C SER A 74 2.37 -15.06 7.97
N LYS A 75 2.43 -15.60 6.75
CA LYS A 75 3.67 -15.93 6.04
C LYS A 75 4.18 -14.78 5.16
N GLN A 76 3.53 -13.61 5.19
CA GLN A 76 3.90 -12.42 4.41
C GLN A 76 4.46 -11.33 5.32
N LYS A 77 5.42 -10.55 4.80
CA LYS A 77 5.99 -9.39 5.51
C LYS A 77 5.05 -8.18 5.58
N ARG A 78 4.05 -8.15 4.71
CA ARG A 78 3.11 -7.02 4.53
C ARG A 78 1.69 -7.55 4.50
N ARG A 79 0.75 -6.66 4.81
CA ARG A 79 -0.67 -6.94 4.66
C ARG A 79 -1.03 -7.22 3.19
N LEU A 80 -1.90 -8.20 2.94
CA LEU A 80 -2.57 -8.39 1.66
C LEU A 80 -3.15 -7.05 1.14
N SER A 81 -2.81 -6.73 -0.10
CA SER A 81 -3.26 -5.54 -0.82
C SER A 81 -4.68 -5.73 -1.32
N VAL A 82 -5.44 -4.64 -1.42
CA VAL A 82 -6.74 -4.62 -2.11
C VAL A 82 -6.48 -4.62 -3.61
N ASP A 83 -6.96 -5.66 -4.28
CA ASP A 83 -6.90 -5.78 -5.73
C ASP A 83 -8.22 -5.35 -6.37
N HIS A 84 -8.11 -4.61 -7.46
CA HIS A 84 -9.24 -4.01 -8.15
C HIS A 84 -8.98 -3.96 -9.65
N ASN A 85 -10.05 -4.09 -10.42
CA ASN A 85 -9.98 -3.90 -11.86
C ASN A 85 -9.69 -2.42 -12.17
N HIS A 86 -8.61 -2.14 -12.91
CA HIS A 86 -8.19 -0.76 -13.20
C HIS A 86 -9.15 0.00 -14.16
N LYS A 87 -10.03 -0.70 -14.89
CA LYS A 87 -11.02 -0.09 -15.80
C LYS A 87 -12.34 0.21 -15.10
N THR A 88 -12.82 -0.70 -14.25
CA THR A 88 -14.15 -0.60 -13.62
C THR A 88 -14.11 -0.16 -12.15
N GLY A 89 -12.94 -0.22 -11.51
CA GLY A 89 -12.79 -0.01 -10.07
C GLY A 89 -13.34 -1.14 -9.20
N GLN A 90 -13.86 -2.22 -9.81
CA GLN A 90 -14.45 -3.34 -9.07
C GLN A 90 -13.38 -4.05 -8.24
N ILE A 91 -13.63 -4.18 -6.94
CA ILE A 91 -12.77 -4.92 -6.01
C ILE A 91 -12.91 -6.42 -6.29
N ARG A 92 -11.78 -7.09 -6.55
CA ARG A 92 -11.73 -8.53 -6.84
C ARG A 92 -11.39 -9.36 -5.62
N GLY A 93 -10.58 -8.83 -4.71
CA GLY A 93 -10.17 -9.51 -3.49
C GLY A 93 -8.92 -8.94 -2.87
N LEU A 94 -8.31 -9.71 -1.96
CA LEU A 94 -7.04 -9.37 -1.33
C LEU A 94 -5.90 -10.27 -1.85
N LEU A 95 -4.80 -9.64 -2.26
CA LEU A 95 -3.65 -10.32 -2.86
C LEU A 95 -2.37 -10.08 -2.07
N CYS A 96 -1.46 -11.05 -2.07
CA CYS A 96 -0.11 -10.81 -1.58
C CYS A 96 0.62 -9.84 -2.53
N GLN A 97 1.66 -9.18 -2.03
CA GLN A 97 2.38 -8.14 -2.78
C GLN A 97 2.89 -8.65 -4.16
N SER A 98 3.38 -9.88 -4.22
CA SER A 98 3.89 -10.49 -5.45
C SER A 98 2.78 -10.71 -6.48
N CYS A 99 1.66 -11.33 -6.09
CA CYS A 99 0.54 -11.56 -7.00
C CYS A 99 -0.08 -10.24 -7.47
N ASN A 100 -0.24 -9.26 -6.57
CA ASN A 100 -0.79 -7.96 -6.90
C ASN A 100 0.08 -7.19 -7.91
N ALA A 101 1.41 -7.24 -7.75
CA ALA A 101 2.33 -6.56 -8.65
C ALA A 101 2.34 -7.20 -10.05
N HIS A 102 2.36 -8.53 -10.13
CA HIS A 102 2.29 -9.23 -11.41
C HIS A 102 0.97 -8.98 -12.14
N LEU A 103 -0.15 -9.01 -11.42
CA LEU A 103 -1.46 -8.74 -12.01
C LEU A 103 -1.56 -7.31 -12.54
N ALA A 104 -1.13 -6.32 -11.75
CA ALA A 104 -1.09 -4.93 -12.20
C ALA A 104 -0.21 -4.73 -13.45
N TRP A 105 0.92 -5.44 -13.54
CA TRP A 105 1.77 -5.43 -14.74
C TRP A 105 1.02 -6.01 -15.94
N LEU A 106 0.40 -7.20 -15.80
CA LEU A 106 -0.36 -7.83 -16.88
C LEU A 106 -1.49 -6.93 -17.40
N GLU A 107 -2.23 -6.29 -16.49
CA GLU A 107 -3.35 -5.40 -16.84
C GLU A 107 -2.91 -4.12 -17.55
N ASN A 108 -1.79 -3.52 -17.13
CA ASN A 108 -1.32 -2.26 -17.70
C ASN A 108 -0.65 -2.43 -19.06
N TYR A 109 -0.04 -3.58 -19.32
CA TYR A 109 0.62 -3.86 -20.58
C TYR A 109 -0.27 -4.61 -21.58
N ASN A 110 -1.54 -4.87 -21.21
CA ASN A 110 -2.55 -5.57 -22.02
C ASN A 110 -1.94 -6.77 -22.76
N VAL A 111 -1.07 -7.48 -22.05
CA VAL A 111 -0.22 -8.50 -22.63
C VAL A 111 -1.14 -9.64 -23.01
N ASP A 112 -1.18 -9.94 -24.30
CA ASP A 112 -1.84 -11.14 -24.79
C ASP A 112 -1.12 -12.34 -24.17
N ILE A 113 -1.74 -12.93 -23.14
CA ILE A 113 -1.12 -13.96 -22.30
C ILE A 113 -0.69 -15.14 -23.17
N GLU A 114 -1.44 -15.43 -24.25
CA GLU A 114 -1.12 -16.45 -25.23
C GLU A 114 0.19 -16.18 -25.97
N LYS A 115 0.49 -14.91 -26.31
CA LYS A 115 1.75 -14.54 -26.98
C LYS A 115 2.97 -14.62 -26.07
N HIS A 116 2.81 -14.41 -24.76
CA HIS A 116 3.93 -14.44 -23.81
C HIS A 116 4.24 -15.85 -23.28
N ILE A 117 3.24 -16.72 -23.13
CA ILE A 117 3.45 -18.13 -22.75
C ILE A 117 4.27 -18.86 -23.83
N ASN A 118 4.01 -18.59 -25.11
CA ASN A 118 4.73 -19.21 -26.23
C ASN A 118 6.19 -18.74 -26.38
N CYS A 119 6.61 -17.68 -25.69
CA CYS A 119 7.99 -17.21 -25.70
C CYS A 119 8.85 -17.81 -24.57
N THR A 120 8.25 -18.56 -23.63
CA THR A 120 8.95 -19.06 -22.44
C THR A 120 9.24 -20.55 -22.43
N THR A 121 8.92 -21.30 -23.48
CA THR A 121 9.05 -22.77 -23.49
C THR A 121 10.34 -23.35 -24.04
N ILE A 122 11.30 -22.59 -24.58
CA ILE A 122 12.59 -23.18 -24.99
C ILE A 122 13.75 -22.26 -24.62
N GLY A 123 14.72 -22.82 -23.90
CA GLY A 123 15.78 -22.11 -23.21
C GLY A 123 16.58 -21.12 -24.07
N GLY A 124 16.85 -19.96 -23.47
CA GLY A 124 18.08 -19.21 -23.65
C GLY A 124 18.53 -18.88 -25.07
N ARG A 125 17.85 -17.93 -25.73
CA ARG A 125 18.43 -16.78 -26.47
C ARG A 125 17.30 -16.07 -27.22
N LYS A 126 17.14 -14.76 -26.97
CA LYS A 126 16.26 -13.91 -27.78
C LYS A 126 16.97 -13.63 -29.10
N GLU A 127 16.44 -14.15 -30.20
CA GLU A 127 16.55 -13.51 -31.50
C GLU A 127 15.16 -12.96 -31.82
N CYS A 128 15.01 -11.64 -31.70
CA CYS A 128 13.84 -10.95 -32.24
C CYS A 128 14.20 -10.55 -33.68
N GLY A 129 13.54 -11.18 -34.66
CA GLY A 129 13.38 -10.63 -36.00
C GLY A 129 12.19 -9.69 -36.08
#